data_AF-A0AAU5SUV0-F1
#
_entry.id   AF-A0AAU5SUV0-F1
#
_cell.length_a   1.000
_cell.length_b   1.000
_cell.length_c   1.000
_cell.angle_alpha   90.00
_cell.angle_beta   90.00
_cell.angle_gamma   90.00
#
_symmetry.space_group_name_H-M   'P 1'
#
loop_
_entity.id
_entity.type
_entity.pdbx_description
1 polymer ?
#
loop_
_entity_poly.entity_id
_entity_poly.type
_entity_poly.pdbx_seq_one_letter_code
_entity_poly.pdbx_strand_id
1 'polypeptide(L)'
;MAFGSRAAGKHRGSSRLSRKTAGYAGIAALATTGVVGTLAGPAFAADKAVAPSIEDTGLGAVVVAEDLQNEIHTQAESQNRAAEVAAAKAQAEAEAKTRAAEAKRLAEAKAKAERDAAERAAREEERKRLNTFVAPVDGSYVSTQYKAGGGMWSSGSHTGIDFHAASGTTVHAVGAGTVVEAGWGGAYGNNVVIKHNDGTYTQYGHMSSLSVSVGEQVTPGQQIGLSGSTGNSSGPHLHFEARTGATYGTDIDPVAYLRSHGVSV
;
A
#
# COMPACT_ATOMS: atom_id res chain seq x y z
N MET A 1 48.76 36.80 -27.07
CA MET A 1 48.22 37.32 -25.78
C MET A 1 46.97 36.51 -25.46
N ALA A 2 46.64 36.05 -24.26
CA ALA A 2 47.34 35.89 -22.99
C ALA A 2 46.54 34.82 -22.22
N PHE A 3 47.24 34.02 -21.41
CA PHE A 3 46.70 32.96 -20.56
C PHE A 3 45.71 33.50 -19.52
N GLY A 4 44.75 32.67 -19.12
CA GLY A 4 43.79 33.00 -18.05
C GLY A 4 43.18 31.77 -17.36
N SER A 5 43.98 30.77 -17.00
CA SER A 5 43.59 29.73 -16.03
C SER A 5 43.81 30.25 -14.60
N ARG A 6 42.82 30.10 -13.70
CA ARG A 6 42.90 30.05 -12.20
C ARG A 6 41.45 30.03 -11.66
N ALA A 7 41.08 29.35 -10.57
CA ALA A 7 41.80 28.57 -9.58
C ALA A 7 40.87 27.54 -8.92
N ALA A 8 41.46 26.43 -8.49
CA ALA A 8 40.86 25.44 -7.61
C ALA A 8 40.66 26.02 -6.19
N GLY A 9 39.46 25.88 -5.64
CA GLY A 9 39.13 26.12 -4.23
C GLY A 9 38.99 24.80 -3.47
N LYS A 10 39.78 24.67 -2.42
CA LYS A 10 40.12 23.45 -1.68
C LYS A 10 39.27 23.33 -0.41
N HIS A 11 38.74 22.12 -0.18
CA HIS A 11 38.23 21.51 1.07
C HIS A 11 37.46 22.33 2.12
N ARG A 12 36.25 21.86 2.46
CA ARG A 12 35.86 21.62 3.86
C ARG A 12 35.37 20.18 3.99
N GLY A 13 36.08 19.40 4.81
CA GLY A 13 35.75 18.01 5.11
C GLY A 13 34.70 17.86 6.21
N SER A 14 34.00 16.73 6.12
CA SER A 14 33.35 15.90 7.16
C SER A 14 32.71 16.57 8.39
N SER A 15 31.40 16.35 8.54
CA SER A 15 30.82 16.07 9.85
C SER A 15 29.90 14.85 9.77
N ARG A 16 30.45 13.66 10.07
CA ARG A 16 29.66 12.53 10.57
C ARG A 16 29.10 12.93 11.93
N LEU A 17 27.78 13.03 12.04
CA LEU A 17 27.11 13.07 13.35
C LEU A 17 26.98 11.64 13.86
N SER A 18 28.00 11.20 14.60
CA SER A 18 27.87 10.14 15.58
C SER A 18 27.22 10.74 16.83
N ARG A 19 26.14 10.15 17.33
CA ARG A 19 25.68 10.36 18.70
C ARG A 19 25.55 9.01 19.39
N LYS A 20 26.40 8.83 20.39
CA LYS A 20 26.45 7.70 21.31
C LYS A 20 25.30 7.76 22.32
N THR A 21 24.72 6.58 22.56
CA THR A 21 24.25 5.99 23.84
C THR A 21 23.76 6.88 24.99
N ALA A 22 22.53 6.64 25.40
CA ALA A 22 22.07 6.48 26.79
C ALA A 22 20.94 5.43 26.73
N GLY A 23 20.92 4.31 27.44
CA GLY A 23 21.17 4.18 28.87
C GLY A 23 19.83 4.18 29.60
N TYR A 24 19.06 3.08 29.52
CA TYR A 24 17.97 2.80 30.46
C TYR A 24 18.17 1.39 31.02
N ALA A 25 18.53 1.37 32.29
CA ALA A 25 18.62 0.20 33.14
C ALA A 25 17.34 0.12 34.01
N GLY A 26 16.91 -1.11 34.27
CA GLY A 26 16.10 -1.51 35.43
C GLY A 26 14.60 -1.37 35.27
N ILE A 27 13.87 -2.50 35.19
CA ILE A 27 13.13 -3.16 36.29
C ILE A 27 12.99 -4.65 35.87
N ALA A 28 13.82 -5.56 36.38
CA ALA A 28 13.57 -6.43 37.53
C ALA A 28 12.36 -7.38 37.40
N ALA A 29 12.70 -8.66 37.20
CA ALA A 29 12.14 -9.87 37.81
C ALA A 29 10.63 -10.15 37.76
N LEU A 30 10.28 -11.19 37.00
CA LEU A 30 9.41 -12.25 37.51
C LEU A 30 9.87 -13.59 36.95
N ALA A 31 10.60 -14.32 37.80
CA ALA A 31 11.01 -15.68 37.57
C ALA A 31 9.77 -16.59 37.62
N THR A 32 9.38 -17.19 36.49
CA THR A 32 8.64 -18.44 36.51
C THR A 32 9.62 -19.54 36.18
N THR A 33 10.21 -20.10 37.23
CA THR A 33 11.01 -21.30 37.21
C THR A 33 10.31 -22.39 36.40
N GLY A 34 10.92 -22.79 35.28
CA GLY A 34 10.57 -24.01 34.59
C GLY A 34 10.89 -25.18 35.49
N VAL A 35 9.85 -25.82 36.01
CA VAL A 35 9.98 -27.13 36.64
C VAL A 35 10.17 -28.13 35.52
N VAL A 36 11.42 -28.49 35.25
CA VAL A 36 11.75 -29.75 34.58
C VAL A 36 11.41 -30.85 35.59
N GLY A 37 10.22 -31.42 35.46
CA GLY A 37 9.82 -32.59 36.22
C GLY A 37 10.66 -33.78 35.79
N THR A 38 11.80 -33.99 36.43
CA THR A 38 12.44 -35.29 36.49
C THR A 38 11.46 -36.25 37.15
N LEU A 39 11.08 -37.32 36.47
CA LEU A 39 10.33 -38.45 37.05
C LEU A 39 11.23 -39.15 38.08
N ALA A 40 11.31 -38.58 39.29
CA ALA A 40 11.71 -39.30 40.47
C ALA A 40 10.46 -40.01 40.99
N GLY A 41 10.35 -41.31 40.71
CA GLY A 41 9.41 -42.15 41.45
C GLY A 41 9.73 -42.05 42.95
N PRO A 42 8.74 -42.18 43.84
CA PRO A 42 9.03 -42.22 45.26
C PRO A 42 9.87 -43.47 45.54
N ALA A 43 11.15 -43.26 45.86
CA ALA A 43 11.92 -44.24 46.59
C ALA A 43 11.33 -44.30 47.99
N PHE A 44 10.40 -45.22 48.22
CA PHE A 44 9.99 -45.55 49.57
C PHE A 44 11.19 -46.19 50.27
N ALA A 45 11.62 -45.54 51.35
CA ALA A 45 12.54 -46.09 52.30
C ALA A 45 12.05 -47.48 52.73
N ALA A 46 12.86 -48.51 52.48
CA ALA A 46 12.72 -49.77 53.16
C ALA A 46 12.99 -49.48 54.65
N ASP A 47 11.93 -49.36 55.44
CA ASP A 47 12.08 -49.32 56.89
C ASP A 47 12.73 -50.63 57.31
N LYS A 48 13.75 -50.48 58.16
CA LYS A 48 14.57 -51.61 58.61
C LYS A 48 13.67 -52.58 59.35
N ALA A 49 13.78 -53.84 58.99
CA ALA A 49 13.28 -54.97 59.74
C ALA A 49 13.58 -54.80 61.25
N VAL A 50 12.53 -54.53 62.03
CA VAL A 50 12.47 -54.95 63.43
C VAL A 50 11.81 -56.31 63.41
N ALA A 51 12.60 -57.36 63.61
CA ALA A 51 12.10 -58.70 63.84
C ALA A 51 11.34 -58.73 65.18
N PRO A 52 10.08 -59.20 65.24
CA PRO A 52 9.52 -59.70 66.47
C PRO A 52 9.80 -61.20 66.55
N SER A 53 10.62 -61.61 67.50
CA SER A 53 10.72 -62.99 67.93
C SER A 53 9.55 -63.32 68.84
N ILE A 54 8.50 -63.99 68.36
CA ILE A 54 7.57 -64.79 69.19
C ILE A 54 7.02 -65.95 68.33
N GLU A 55 7.25 -67.18 68.79
CA GLU A 55 6.48 -68.37 68.41
C GLU A 55 5.01 -68.14 68.81
N ASP A 56 4.01 -68.35 67.91
CA ASP A 56 2.71 -68.99 68.19
C ASP A 56 1.59 -68.64 67.18
N THR A 57 0.87 -69.68 66.75
CA THR A 57 -0.40 -69.78 65.97
C THR A 57 -0.55 -69.15 64.57
N GLY A 58 -0.67 -70.01 63.56
CA GLY A 58 -0.91 -69.71 62.14
C GLY A 58 -2.30 -69.17 61.75
N LEU A 59 -2.98 -68.41 62.60
CA LEU A 59 -4.24 -67.72 62.28
C LEU A 59 -4.08 -66.20 62.04
N GLY A 60 -3.03 -65.56 62.57
CA GLY A 60 -2.78 -64.12 62.38
C GLY A 60 -2.17 -63.76 61.01
N ALA A 61 -1.46 -64.70 60.37
CA ALA A 61 -0.79 -64.47 59.09
C ALA A 61 -1.76 -64.34 57.90
N VAL A 62 -2.98 -64.90 58.00
CA VAL A 62 -4.00 -64.83 56.95
C VAL A 62 -4.74 -63.49 56.99
N VAL A 63 -5.03 -62.96 58.19
CA VAL A 63 -5.74 -61.67 58.37
C VAL A 63 -4.86 -60.46 58.00
N VAL A 64 -3.55 -60.53 58.30
CA VAL A 64 -2.58 -59.47 57.92
C VAL A 64 -2.31 -59.44 56.41
N ALA A 65 -2.41 -60.60 55.74
CA ALA A 65 -2.28 -60.66 54.29
C ALA A 65 -3.45 -59.97 53.57
N GLU A 66 -4.69 -60.14 54.06
CA GLU A 66 -5.90 -59.53 53.48
C GLU A 66 -5.93 -58.00 53.62
N ASP A 67 -5.51 -57.44 54.76
CA ASP A 67 -5.43 -55.99 54.96
C ASP A 67 -4.36 -55.32 54.09
N LEU A 68 -3.18 -55.95 53.96
CA LEU A 68 -2.12 -55.45 53.08
C LEU A 68 -2.52 -55.52 51.60
N GLN A 69 -3.27 -56.57 51.20
CA GLN A 69 -3.82 -56.66 49.85
C GLN A 69 -4.84 -55.55 49.57
N ASN A 70 -5.70 -55.21 50.54
CA ASN A 70 -6.64 -54.10 50.43
C ASN A 70 -5.93 -52.75 50.34
N GLU A 71 -4.89 -52.50 51.12
CA GLU A 71 -4.15 -51.24 51.09
C GLU A 71 -3.39 -51.04 49.77
N ILE A 72 -2.75 -52.10 49.25
CA ILE A 72 -2.12 -52.10 47.91
C ILE A 72 -3.16 -51.86 46.82
N HIS A 73 -4.34 -52.47 46.92
CA HIS A 73 -5.43 -52.26 45.96
C HIS A 73 -5.91 -50.80 45.97
N THR A 74 -6.13 -50.24 47.17
CA THR A 74 -6.57 -48.85 47.35
C THR A 74 -5.53 -47.85 46.83
N GLN A 75 -4.24 -48.13 47.06
CA GLN A 75 -3.14 -47.33 46.54
C GLN A 75 -3.06 -47.41 45.01
N ALA A 76 -3.20 -48.59 44.41
CA ALA A 76 -3.25 -48.77 42.96
C ALA A 76 -4.43 -48.01 42.32
N GLU A 77 -5.61 -48.04 42.94
CA GLU A 77 -6.76 -47.27 42.49
C GLU A 77 -6.53 -45.74 42.56
N SER A 78 -5.86 -45.26 43.61
CA SER A 78 -5.55 -43.84 43.75
C SER A 78 -4.57 -43.35 42.67
N GLN A 79 -3.60 -44.19 42.30
CA GLN A 79 -2.63 -43.90 41.25
C GLN A 79 -3.29 -43.94 39.86
N ASN A 80 -4.19 -44.90 39.62
CA ASN A 80 -4.97 -44.96 38.37
C ASN A 80 -5.86 -43.73 38.21
N ARG A 81 -6.59 -43.32 39.27
CA ARG A 81 -7.41 -42.10 39.25
C ARG A 81 -6.56 -40.84 39.03
N ALA A 82 -5.39 -40.74 39.66
CA ALA A 82 -4.48 -39.61 39.46
C ALA A 82 -3.94 -39.57 38.02
N ALA A 83 -3.61 -40.72 37.43
CA ALA A 83 -3.18 -40.83 36.05
C ALA A 83 -4.29 -40.46 35.06
N GLU A 84 -5.53 -40.88 35.30
CA GLU A 84 -6.71 -40.52 34.49
C GLU A 84 -6.98 -39.01 34.52
N VAL A 85 -6.93 -38.37 35.70
CA VAL A 85 -7.12 -36.92 35.83
C VAL A 85 -6.00 -36.15 35.14
N ALA A 86 -4.75 -36.60 35.26
CA ALA A 86 -3.61 -35.99 34.57
C ALA A 86 -3.73 -36.12 33.04
N ALA A 87 -4.17 -37.29 32.55
CA ALA A 87 -4.43 -37.52 31.13
C ALA A 87 -5.57 -36.65 30.60
N ALA A 88 -6.68 -36.54 31.34
CA ALA A 88 -7.81 -35.68 30.98
C ALA A 88 -7.42 -34.20 30.95
N LYS A 89 -6.62 -33.73 31.92
CA LYS A 89 -6.10 -32.36 31.93
C LYS A 89 -5.16 -32.10 30.75
N ALA A 90 -4.26 -33.03 30.44
CA ALA A 90 -3.36 -32.91 29.30
C ALA A 90 -4.12 -32.89 27.95
N GLN A 91 -5.18 -33.70 27.81
CA GLN A 91 -6.07 -33.67 26.65
C GLN A 91 -6.81 -32.32 26.54
N ALA A 92 -7.37 -31.82 27.64
CA ALA A 92 -8.06 -30.52 27.66
C ALA A 92 -7.12 -29.35 27.31
N GLU A 93 -5.87 -29.36 27.80
CA GLU A 93 -4.86 -28.35 27.45
C GLU A 93 -4.42 -28.45 25.98
N ALA A 94 -4.30 -29.65 25.44
CA ALA A 94 -3.98 -29.86 24.03
C ALA A 94 -5.12 -29.36 23.12
N GLU A 95 -6.37 -29.67 23.45
CA GLU A 95 -7.54 -29.15 22.74
C GLU A 95 -7.69 -27.64 22.86
N ALA A 96 -7.40 -27.06 24.03
CA ALA A 96 -7.41 -25.61 24.19
C ALA A 96 -6.36 -24.93 23.31
N LYS A 97 -5.16 -25.53 23.20
CA LYS A 97 -4.09 -25.04 22.31
C LYS A 97 -4.46 -25.18 20.84
N THR A 98 -5.09 -26.28 20.41
CA THR A 98 -5.52 -26.43 19.01
C THR A 98 -6.62 -25.44 18.65
N ARG A 99 -7.64 -25.29 19.51
CA ARG A 99 -8.71 -24.29 19.33
C ARG A 99 -8.17 -22.87 19.30
N ALA A 100 -7.21 -22.53 20.18
CA ALA A 100 -6.57 -21.21 20.18
C ALA A 100 -5.74 -20.97 18.91
N ALA A 101 -5.00 -21.98 18.43
CA ALA A 101 -4.24 -21.89 17.20
C ALA A 101 -5.15 -21.75 15.96
N GLU A 102 -6.26 -22.48 15.92
CA GLU A 102 -7.26 -22.40 14.86
C GLU A 102 -7.98 -21.03 14.85
N ALA A 103 -8.40 -20.56 16.03
CA ALA A 103 -9.01 -19.23 16.17
C ALA A 103 -8.04 -18.12 15.72
N LYS A 104 -6.75 -18.23 16.07
CA LYS A 104 -5.73 -17.29 15.60
C LYS A 104 -5.57 -17.33 14.08
N ARG A 105 -5.49 -18.53 13.48
CA ARG A 105 -5.39 -18.68 12.02
C ARG A 105 -6.61 -18.11 11.30
N LEU A 106 -7.81 -18.34 11.84
CA LEU A 106 -9.05 -17.79 11.28
C LEU A 106 -9.08 -16.26 11.37
N ALA A 107 -8.65 -15.70 12.50
CA ALA A 107 -8.55 -14.25 12.69
C ALA A 107 -7.52 -13.61 11.73
N GLU A 108 -6.35 -14.24 11.56
CA GLU A 108 -5.33 -13.79 10.60
C GLU A 108 -5.83 -13.87 9.16
N ALA A 109 -6.51 -14.97 8.79
CA ALA A 109 -7.10 -15.14 7.47
C ALA A 109 -8.19 -14.09 7.18
N LYS A 110 -9.06 -13.80 8.15
CA LYS A 110 -10.09 -12.76 8.04
C LYS A 110 -9.45 -11.37 7.90
N ALA A 111 -8.47 -11.04 8.74
CA ALA A 111 -7.77 -9.77 8.66
C ALA A 111 -7.03 -9.59 7.31
N LYS A 112 -6.43 -10.66 6.77
CA LYS A 112 -5.83 -10.64 5.43
C LYS A 112 -6.90 -10.42 4.35
N ALA A 113 -8.01 -11.14 4.41
CA ALA A 113 -9.10 -11.00 3.44
C ALA A 113 -9.71 -9.58 3.45
N GLU A 114 -9.87 -8.97 4.62
CA GLU A 114 -10.35 -7.59 4.77
C GLU A 114 -9.37 -6.57 4.17
N ARG A 115 -8.06 -6.73 4.40
CA ARG A 115 -7.03 -5.88 3.77
C ARG A 115 -7.02 -6.02 2.25
N ASP A 116 -7.06 -7.26 1.75
CA ASP A 116 -7.10 -7.53 0.30
C ASP A 116 -8.40 -7.00 -0.34
N ALA A 117 -9.52 -6.98 0.40
CA ALA A 117 -10.77 -6.38 -0.06
C ALA A 117 -10.69 -4.84 -0.07
N ALA A 118 -10.16 -4.22 0.98
CA ALA A 118 -9.97 -2.77 1.04
C ALA A 118 -9.02 -2.26 -0.04
N GLU A 119 -7.93 -2.98 -0.32
CA GLU A 119 -7.00 -2.64 -1.38
C GLU A 119 -7.65 -2.74 -2.77
N ARG A 120 -8.45 -3.79 -3.02
CA ARG A 120 -9.20 -3.90 -4.28
C ARG A 120 -10.20 -2.78 -4.46
N ALA A 121 -10.93 -2.40 -3.41
CA ALA A 121 -11.85 -1.27 -3.44
C ALA A 121 -11.13 0.05 -3.74
N ALA A 122 -9.98 0.30 -3.08
CA ALA A 122 -9.19 1.51 -3.31
C ALA A 122 -8.67 1.60 -4.77
N ARG A 123 -8.16 0.49 -5.32
CA ARG A 123 -7.71 0.43 -6.72
C ARG A 123 -8.85 0.63 -7.72
N GLU A 124 -10.04 0.15 -7.41
CA GLU A 124 -11.22 0.37 -8.25
C GLU A 124 -11.65 1.83 -8.27
N GLU A 125 -11.69 2.49 -7.11
CA GLU A 125 -12.01 3.91 -7.02
C GLU A 125 -10.95 4.78 -7.71
N GLU A 126 -9.67 4.45 -7.54
CA GLU A 126 -8.59 5.11 -8.27
C GLU A 126 -8.75 4.95 -9.79
N ARG A 127 -9.06 3.74 -10.26
CA ARG A 127 -9.34 3.48 -11.69
C ARG A 127 -10.52 4.31 -12.20
N LYS A 128 -11.61 4.41 -11.43
CA LYS A 128 -12.77 5.25 -11.80
C LYS A 128 -12.37 6.71 -11.93
N ARG A 129 -11.60 7.23 -10.96
CA ARG A 129 -11.10 8.61 -10.98
C ARG A 129 -10.23 8.87 -12.20
N LEU A 130 -9.27 7.98 -12.50
CA LEU A 130 -8.35 8.15 -13.63
C LEU A 130 -9.03 8.00 -14.99
N ASN A 131 -10.15 7.30 -15.06
CA ASN A 131 -10.96 7.16 -16.29
C ASN A 131 -11.97 8.30 -16.50
N THR A 132 -12.15 9.19 -15.51
CA THR A 132 -13.05 10.33 -15.65
C THR A 132 -12.33 11.46 -16.39
N PHE A 133 -13.02 12.12 -17.32
CA PHE A 133 -12.50 13.31 -17.98
C PHE A 133 -13.12 14.58 -17.39
N VAL A 134 -12.41 15.70 -17.51
CA VAL A 134 -12.83 17.03 -17.06
C VAL A 134 -12.60 18.07 -18.16
N ALA A 135 -13.23 19.25 -18.01
CA ALA A 135 -12.97 20.37 -18.91
C ALA A 135 -11.53 20.90 -18.73
N PRO A 136 -10.85 21.33 -19.81
CA PRO A 136 -9.49 21.83 -19.74
C PRO A 136 -9.39 23.22 -19.10
N VAL A 137 -10.50 23.99 -19.09
CA VAL A 137 -10.62 25.30 -18.44
C VAL A 137 -12.00 25.37 -17.76
N ASP A 138 -12.00 25.66 -16.46
CA ASP A 138 -13.22 25.72 -15.68
C ASP A 138 -14.09 26.92 -16.07
N GLY A 139 -15.39 26.68 -16.26
CA GLY A 139 -16.38 27.73 -16.54
C GLY A 139 -16.19 28.45 -17.89
N SER A 140 -15.34 27.94 -18.78
CA SER A 140 -15.12 28.48 -20.11
C SER A 140 -16.16 27.98 -21.11
N TYR A 141 -16.21 28.62 -22.28
CA TYR A 141 -16.97 28.19 -23.45
C TYR A 141 -16.09 28.13 -24.70
N VAL A 142 -16.54 27.42 -25.73
CA VAL A 142 -15.87 27.37 -27.03
C VAL A 142 -16.11 28.67 -27.80
N SER A 143 -15.04 29.43 -28.03
CA SER A 143 -15.02 30.69 -28.76
C SER A 143 -14.79 30.51 -30.26
N THR A 144 -13.91 29.59 -30.65
CA THR A 144 -13.66 29.22 -32.05
C THR A 144 -13.87 27.72 -32.24
N GLN A 145 -14.65 27.35 -33.24
CA GLN A 145 -15.00 25.95 -33.52
C GLN A 145 -13.93 25.20 -34.30
N TYR A 146 -13.99 23.88 -34.20
CA TYR A 146 -13.20 22.97 -35.02
C TYR A 146 -13.59 23.06 -36.48
N LYS A 147 -12.59 22.99 -37.37
CA LYS A 147 -12.70 23.23 -38.81
C LYS A 147 -13.27 24.60 -39.20
N ALA A 148 -13.25 25.59 -38.31
CA ALA A 148 -13.47 26.98 -38.71
C ALA A 148 -12.46 27.36 -39.81
N GLY A 149 -12.95 27.86 -40.95
CA GLY A 149 -12.12 28.15 -42.12
C GLY A 149 -11.54 29.56 -42.10
N GLY A 150 -10.39 29.77 -42.74
CA GLY A 150 -9.80 31.10 -42.90
C GLY A 150 -8.29 31.10 -43.16
N GLY A 151 -7.77 32.25 -43.61
CA GLY A 151 -6.34 32.41 -43.93
C GLY A 151 -5.40 32.48 -42.71
N MET A 152 -5.94 32.43 -41.49
CA MET A 152 -5.15 32.45 -40.25
C MET A 152 -4.48 31.11 -39.94
N TRP A 153 -5.00 30.01 -40.49
CA TRP A 153 -4.47 28.66 -40.31
C TRP A 153 -3.76 28.18 -41.57
N SER A 154 -2.54 27.64 -41.41
CA SER A 154 -1.73 27.17 -42.54
C SER A 154 -2.36 26.00 -43.31
N SER A 155 -3.21 25.20 -42.67
CA SER A 155 -4.04 24.17 -43.30
C SER A 155 -5.32 24.70 -43.95
N GLY A 156 -5.62 25.99 -43.82
CA GLY A 156 -6.87 26.61 -44.24
C GLY A 156 -8.06 26.37 -43.29
N SER A 157 -7.87 25.61 -42.20
CA SER A 157 -8.91 25.38 -41.19
C SER A 157 -8.34 25.17 -39.79
N HIS A 158 -9.14 25.48 -38.78
CA HIS A 158 -8.82 25.30 -37.39
C HIS A 158 -8.76 23.80 -37.02
N THR A 159 -7.61 23.34 -36.51
CA THR A 159 -7.34 21.93 -36.16
C THR A 159 -7.80 21.53 -34.76
N GLY A 160 -8.33 22.48 -33.99
CA GLY A 160 -8.83 22.27 -32.64
C GLY A 160 -10.06 23.11 -32.33
N ILE A 161 -10.29 23.35 -31.05
CA ILE A 161 -11.24 24.34 -30.54
C ILE A 161 -10.51 25.34 -29.67
N ASP A 162 -11.03 26.56 -29.61
CA ASP A 162 -10.48 27.59 -28.73
C ASP A 162 -11.42 27.86 -27.57
N PHE A 163 -10.95 27.65 -26.35
CA PHE A 163 -11.65 28.04 -25.13
C PHE A 163 -11.35 29.50 -24.80
N HIS A 164 -12.41 30.26 -24.49
CA HIS A 164 -12.25 31.64 -24.02
C HIS A 164 -11.54 31.66 -22.66
N ALA A 165 -10.31 32.14 -22.62
CA ALA A 165 -9.52 32.22 -21.39
C ALA A 165 -8.60 33.44 -21.40
N ALA A 166 -8.67 34.25 -20.35
CA ALA A 166 -7.69 35.31 -20.13
C ALA A 166 -6.29 34.71 -19.94
N SER A 167 -5.23 35.49 -20.19
CA SER A 167 -3.87 35.04 -19.87
C SER A 167 -3.75 34.76 -18.37
N GLY A 168 -3.14 33.63 -18.01
CA GLY A 168 -2.98 33.23 -16.61
C GLY A 168 -4.11 32.37 -16.06
N THR A 169 -5.17 32.05 -16.84
CA THR A 169 -6.19 31.10 -16.40
C THR A 169 -5.60 29.70 -16.31
N THR A 170 -5.94 28.96 -15.25
CA THR A 170 -5.46 27.59 -15.05
C THR A 170 -5.93 26.66 -16.17
N VAL A 171 -4.98 25.89 -16.72
CA VAL A 171 -5.25 24.85 -17.72
C VAL A 171 -5.04 23.48 -17.08
N HIS A 172 -6.04 22.61 -17.21
CA HIS A 172 -6.05 21.26 -16.65
C HIS A 172 -5.86 20.19 -17.72
N ALA A 173 -5.22 19.08 -17.34
CA ALA A 173 -5.27 17.86 -18.12
C ALA A 173 -6.70 17.31 -18.13
N VAL A 174 -7.27 17.08 -19.32
CA VAL A 174 -8.64 16.59 -19.44
C VAL A 174 -8.80 15.16 -18.93
N GLY A 175 -7.74 14.36 -18.97
CA GLY A 175 -7.77 12.95 -18.58
C GLY A 175 -6.40 12.45 -18.10
N ALA A 176 -6.36 11.25 -17.52
CA ALA A 176 -5.11 10.63 -17.10
C ALA A 176 -4.24 10.29 -18.31
N GLY A 177 -2.92 10.46 -18.18
CA GLY A 177 -2.00 10.15 -19.26
C GLY A 177 -0.55 10.48 -18.95
N THR A 178 0.29 10.39 -19.98
CA THR A 178 1.71 10.74 -19.91
C THR A 178 1.98 11.92 -20.82
N VAL A 179 2.68 12.92 -20.31
CA VAL A 179 3.13 14.07 -21.10
C VAL A 179 4.19 13.61 -22.10
N VAL A 180 3.93 13.78 -23.39
CA VAL A 180 4.85 13.41 -24.49
C VAL A 180 5.53 14.62 -25.13
N GLU A 181 4.97 15.82 -24.94
CA GLU A 181 5.56 17.09 -25.35
C GLU A 181 5.25 18.14 -24.29
N ALA A 182 6.23 18.95 -23.92
CA ALA A 182 6.08 20.11 -23.03
C ALA A 182 7.17 21.13 -23.38
N GLY A 183 6.81 22.18 -24.10
CA GLY A 183 7.77 23.17 -24.57
C GLY A 183 7.24 24.02 -25.71
N TRP A 184 8.15 24.54 -26.54
CA TRP A 184 7.79 25.38 -27.69
C TRP A 184 7.41 24.53 -28.90
N GLY A 185 6.13 24.55 -29.28
CA GLY A 185 5.53 23.79 -30.38
C GLY A 185 5.37 24.56 -31.69
N GLY A 186 6.20 25.59 -31.94
CA GLY A 186 6.12 26.40 -33.15
C GLY A 186 4.90 27.32 -33.16
N ALA A 187 3.98 27.12 -34.11
CA ALA A 187 2.77 27.94 -34.24
C ALA A 187 1.87 27.85 -32.99
N TYR A 188 1.91 26.72 -32.28
CA TYR A 188 1.18 26.52 -31.02
C TYR A 188 1.78 27.26 -29.82
N GLY A 189 2.94 27.92 -29.96
CA GLY A 189 3.61 28.58 -28.85
C GLY A 189 4.05 27.58 -27.78
N ASN A 190 3.94 27.95 -26.50
CA ASN A 190 4.14 26.98 -25.43
C ASN A 190 2.96 26.00 -25.43
N ASN A 191 3.28 24.72 -25.53
CA ASN A 191 2.29 23.66 -25.57
C ASN A 191 2.59 22.52 -24.60
N VAL A 192 1.57 21.71 -24.39
CA VAL A 192 1.68 20.38 -23.78
C VAL A 192 0.92 19.41 -24.68
N VAL A 193 1.46 18.21 -24.90
CA VAL A 193 0.76 17.08 -25.51
C VAL A 193 0.76 15.93 -24.52
N ILE A 194 -0.42 15.38 -24.24
CA ILE A 194 -0.63 14.25 -23.34
C ILE A 194 -1.10 13.06 -24.15
N LYS A 195 -0.44 11.90 -23.95
CA LYS A 195 -0.90 10.61 -24.43
C LYS A 195 -1.77 9.95 -23.37
N HIS A 196 -3.00 9.60 -23.72
CA HIS A 196 -3.96 8.94 -22.83
C HIS A 196 -3.86 7.41 -22.90
N ASN A 197 -4.45 6.75 -21.90
CA ASN A 197 -4.44 5.29 -21.77
C ASN A 197 -5.24 4.56 -22.87
N ASP A 198 -6.20 5.26 -23.49
CA ASP A 198 -6.99 4.77 -24.62
C ASP A 198 -6.23 4.87 -25.97
N GLY A 199 -5.00 5.41 -25.96
CA GLY A 199 -4.17 5.60 -27.14
C GLY A 199 -4.38 6.93 -27.86
N THR A 200 -5.34 7.76 -27.42
CA THR A 200 -5.56 9.11 -27.97
C THR A 200 -4.58 10.11 -27.38
N TYR A 201 -4.54 11.31 -27.97
CA TYR A 201 -3.70 12.40 -27.53
C TYR A 201 -4.52 13.67 -27.39
N THR A 202 -4.17 14.51 -26.43
CA THR A 202 -4.68 15.87 -26.32
C THR A 202 -3.55 16.88 -26.38
N GLN A 203 -3.75 17.98 -27.09
CA GLN A 203 -2.80 19.09 -27.16
C GLN A 203 -3.43 20.35 -26.57
N TYR A 204 -2.61 21.10 -25.83
CA TYR A 204 -2.95 22.35 -25.17
C TYR A 204 -1.96 23.39 -25.69
N GLY A 205 -2.44 24.41 -26.38
CA GLY A 205 -1.62 25.41 -27.07
C GLY A 205 -1.73 26.82 -26.49
N HIS A 206 -0.86 27.69 -26.97
CA HIS A 206 -0.78 29.13 -26.68
C HIS A 206 -0.56 29.49 -25.21
N MET A 207 -0.09 28.57 -24.38
CA MET A 207 0.06 28.78 -22.95
C MET A 207 1.10 29.87 -22.60
N SER A 208 0.93 30.57 -21.48
CA SER A 208 1.92 31.52 -20.97
C SER A 208 3.03 30.84 -20.17
N SER A 209 2.72 29.70 -19.54
CA SER A 209 3.65 28.93 -18.72
C SER A 209 3.23 27.47 -18.63
N LEU A 210 4.21 26.57 -18.45
CA LEU A 210 4.00 25.14 -18.28
C LEU A 210 4.29 24.74 -16.83
N SER A 211 3.51 23.82 -16.28
CA SER A 211 3.67 23.27 -14.91
C SER A 211 4.12 21.81 -14.89
N VAL A 212 4.31 21.20 -16.07
CA VAL A 212 4.64 19.78 -16.24
C VAL A 212 5.82 19.60 -17.21
N SER A 213 6.45 18.43 -17.16
CA SER A 213 7.57 18.06 -18.04
C SER A 213 7.31 16.77 -18.82
N VAL A 214 8.03 16.58 -19.93
CA VAL A 214 7.96 15.33 -20.72
C VAL A 214 8.27 14.11 -19.84
N GLY A 215 7.45 13.07 -19.96
CA GLY A 215 7.55 11.82 -19.19
C GLY A 215 6.76 11.82 -17.88
N GLU A 216 6.22 12.96 -17.46
CA GLU A 216 5.38 13.07 -16.27
C GLU A 216 4.02 12.39 -16.48
N GLN A 217 3.55 11.66 -15.46
CA GLN A 217 2.18 11.17 -15.42
C GLN A 217 1.26 12.25 -14.87
N VAL A 218 0.17 12.51 -15.58
CA VAL A 218 -0.86 13.47 -15.17
C VAL A 218 -2.17 12.77 -14.88
N THR A 219 -2.95 13.36 -13.98
CA THR A 219 -4.30 12.89 -13.63
C THR A 219 -5.37 13.88 -14.13
N PRO A 220 -6.62 13.46 -14.31
CA PRO A 220 -7.69 14.37 -14.73
C PRO A 220 -7.84 15.53 -13.75
N GLY A 221 -7.90 16.76 -14.26
CA GLY A 221 -7.99 17.98 -13.45
C GLY A 221 -6.65 18.47 -12.89
N GLN A 222 -5.55 17.77 -13.13
CA GLN A 222 -4.23 18.26 -12.74
C GLN A 222 -3.87 19.50 -13.57
N GLN A 223 -3.41 20.56 -12.90
CA GLN A 223 -2.88 21.74 -13.58
C GLN A 223 -1.63 21.38 -14.39
N ILE A 224 -1.64 21.74 -15.67
CA ILE A 224 -0.53 21.51 -16.60
C ILE A 224 0.13 22.81 -17.07
N GLY A 225 -0.52 23.95 -16.85
CA GLY A 225 -0.02 25.25 -17.25
C GLY A 225 -1.04 26.35 -17.03
N LEU A 226 -0.74 27.51 -17.62
CA LEU A 226 -1.62 28.66 -17.64
C LEU A 226 -1.87 29.08 -19.09
N SER A 227 -3.10 29.46 -19.43
CA SER A 227 -3.48 29.97 -20.74
C SER A 227 -2.73 31.27 -21.06
N GLY A 228 -2.61 31.59 -22.34
CA GLY A 228 -1.87 32.76 -22.77
C GLY A 228 -2.16 33.10 -24.22
N SER A 229 -1.18 33.71 -24.87
CA SER A 229 -1.25 34.12 -26.27
C SER A 229 0.09 33.93 -26.98
N THR A 230 0.84 32.88 -26.62
CA THR A 230 2.14 32.60 -27.25
C THR A 230 1.99 31.91 -28.61
N GLY A 231 3.00 32.00 -29.48
CA GLY A 231 2.92 31.44 -30.83
C GLY A 231 2.08 32.29 -31.78
N ASN A 232 1.42 31.65 -32.75
CA ASN A 232 0.52 32.30 -33.70
C ASN A 232 -0.89 32.42 -33.09
N SER A 233 -1.11 33.50 -32.35
CA SER A 233 -2.39 33.78 -31.69
C SER A 233 -2.80 35.25 -31.88
N SER A 234 -4.10 35.51 -32.01
CA SER A 234 -4.68 36.86 -32.10
C SER A 234 -5.01 37.48 -30.74
N GLY A 235 -4.93 36.70 -29.66
CA GLY A 235 -5.22 37.15 -28.30
C GLY A 235 -5.33 36.00 -27.30
N PRO A 236 -5.48 36.28 -26.00
CA PRO A 236 -5.52 35.24 -24.99
C PRO A 236 -6.66 34.23 -25.17
N HIS A 237 -6.32 32.95 -25.23
CA HIS A 237 -7.24 31.81 -25.25
C HIS A 237 -6.48 30.51 -24.90
N LEU A 238 -7.20 29.40 -24.78
CA LEU A 238 -6.60 28.07 -24.82
C LEU A 238 -7.00 27.38 -26.13
N HIS A 239 -6.03 27.06 -26.97
CA HIS A 239 -6.24 26.15 -28.08
C HIS A 239 -6.16 24.70 -27.59
N PHE A 240 -7.16 23.90 -27.94
CA PHE A 240 -7.26 22.50 -27.54
C PHE A 240 -7.53 21.60 -28.74
N GLU A 241 -6.72 20.55 -28.88
CA GLU A 241 -6.95 19.49 -29.87
C GLU A 241 -7.13 18.14 -29.19
N ALA A 242 -7.99 17.32 -29.78
CA ALA A 242 -8.00 15.87 -29.58
C ALA A 242 -7.44 15.21 -30.85
N ARG A 243 -6.63 14.16 -30.69
CA ARG A 243 -5.91 13.52 -31.80
C ARG A 243 -5.86 12.00 -31.66
N THR A 244 -5.78 11.31 -32.79
CA THR A 244 -5.54 9.86 -32.87
C THR A 244 -4.05 9.50 -32.85
N GLY A 245 -3.16 10.48 -33.03
CA GLY A 245 -1.71 10.34 -32.95
C GLY A 245 -1.04 11.58 -32.36
N ALA A 246 0.28 11.50 -32.14
CA ALA A 246 1.04 12.62 -31.60
C ALA A 246 1.29 13.74 -32.63
N THR A 247 1.18 13.42 -33.92
CA THR A 247 1.59 14.31 -35.01
C THR A 247 0.43 15.18 -35.52
N TYR A 248 0.79 16.34 -36.05
CA TYR A 248 -0.13 17.22 -36.78
C TYR A 248 -0.90 16.49 -37.88
N GLY A 249 -2.17 16.86 -38.09
CA GLY A 249 -3.06 16.25 -39.09
C GLY A 249 -3.76 14.97 -38.64
N THR A 250 -3.56 14.55 -37.38
CA THR A 250 -4.30 13.44 -36.76
C THR A 250 -5.45 13.94 -35.87
N ASP A 251 -5.80 15.21 -36.01
CA ASP A 251 -6.88 15.90 -35.30
C ASP A 251 -8.25 15.26 -35.57
N ILE A 252 -9.04 15.14 -34.49
CA ILE A 252 -10.43 14.72 -34.49
C ILE A 252 -11.27 15.80 -33.82
N ASP A 253 -12.59 15.75 -34.00
CA ASP A 253 -13.51 16.73 -33.38
C ASP A 253 -13.35 16.74 -31.84
N PRO A 254 -12.79 17.82 -31.26
CA PRO A 254 -12.51 17.86 -29.82
C PRO A 254 -13.78 17.96 -28.98
N VAL A 255 -14.87 18.55 -29.50
CA VAL A 255 -16.16 18.64 -28.79
C VAL A 255 -16.80 17.27 -28.73
N ALA A 256 -16.82 16.55 -29.85
CA ALA A 256 -17.30 15.17 -29.87
C ALA A 256 -16.48 14.25 -28.96
N TYR A 257 -15.15 14.42 -28.96
CA TYR A 257 -14.23 13.67 -28.09
C TYR A 257 -14.48 13.94 -26.60
N LEU A 258 -14.62 15.21 -26.19
CA LEU A 258 -14.92 15.56 -24.80
C LEU A 258 -16.28 15.02 -24.36
N ARG A 259 -17.30 15.12 -25.22
CA ARG A 259 -18.65 14.60 -24.93
C ARG A 259 -18.69 13.08 -24.83
N SER A 260 -17.94 12.35 -25.64
CA SER A 260 -17.87 10.89 -25.54
C SER A 260 -17.24 10.42 -24.21
N HIS A 261 -16.43 11.28 -23.57
CA HIS A 261 -15.87 11.07 -22.24
C HIS A 261 -16.70 11.70 -21.11
N GLY A 262 -17.91 12.18 -21.40
CA GLY A 262 -18.83 12.73 -20.41
C GLY A 262 -18.60 14.20 -20.03
N VAL A 263 -17.71 14.91 -20.73
CA VAL A 263 -17.45 16.33 -20.51
C VAL A 263 -18.36 17.17 -21.40
N SER A 264 -19.10 18.10 -20.77
CA SER A 264 -19.96 19.05 -21.47
C SER A 264 -19.21 20.36 -21.72
N VAL A 265 -19.16 20.76 -22.99
CA VAL A 265 -18.55 22.00 -23.50
C VAL A 265 -19.42 22.64 -24.58
#